data_AF-A0AAN0JHR2-F1
#
_entry.id   AF-A0AAN0JHR2-F1
#
_cell.length_a   1.000
_cell.length_b   1.000
_cell.length_c   1.000
_cell.angle_alpha   90.00
_cell.angle_beta   90.00
_cell.angle_gamma   90.00
#
_symmetry.space_group_name_H-M   'P 1'
#
loop_
_entity.id
_entity.type
_entity.pdbx_description
1 polymer ?
#
loop_
_entity_poly.entity_id
_entity_poly.type
_entity_poly.pdbx_seq_one_letter_code
_entity_poly.pdbx_strand_id
1 'polypeptide(L)'
;MPSTENKNQVLSLVTFVILLVSLGAAGTSLNLIQANTNNGASCSFFITESQLEDQSLVNYNVPTCKLSIASATIATICLALLTAIELISVLFKINAKTLIAKILQIGFFSGSILFLFITTVVVSAGWGKTCATNKNITKTGADTYFDCTGPQYLSGLGPLAPNGAEIITAAAFAGIGVLLTIVALVLFIVKQMKSKTNYGNLTPNN
;
A
#
# COMPACT_ATOMS: atom_id res chain seq x y z
N MET A 1 33.70 -6.23 19.78
CA MET A 1 32.48 -6.91 19.27
C MET A 1 31.26 -6.28 19.92
N PRO A 2 30.22 -5.85 19.17
CA PRO A 2 29.01 -5.32 19.79
C PRO A 2 28.26 -6.45 20.53
N SER A 3 27.78 -6.15 21.75
CA SER A 3 26.97 -7.05 22.56
C SER A 3 25.67 -7.45 21.82
N THR A 4 25.15 -8.65 22.09
CA THR A 4 23.95 -9.20 21.44
C THR A 4 22.71 -8.29 21.59
N GLU A 5 22.63 -7.59 22.71
CA GLU A 5 21.60 -6.59 23.00
C GLU A 5 21.66 -5.41 22.01
N ASN A 6 22.88 -4.97 21.67
CA ASN A 6 23.12 -3.91 20.70
C ASN A 6 22.70 -4.34 19.27
N LYS A 7 22.92 -5.61 18.90
CA LYS A 7 22.51 -6.16 17.58
C LYS A 7 20.99 -6.24 17.41
N ASN A 8 20.25 -6.62 18.45
CA ASN A 8 18.79 -6.68 18.40
C ASN A 8 18.17 -5.28 18.36
N GLN A 9 18.79 -4.30 19.03
CA GLN A 9 18.35 -2.91 19.00
C GLN A 9 18.57 -2.27 17.62
N VAL A 10 19.72 -2.52 16.97
CA VAL A 10 19.98 -2.07 15.58
C VAL A 10 18.95 -2.67 14.61
N LEU A 11 18.64 -3.96 14.73
CA LEU A 11 17.64 -4.61 13.89
C LEU A 11 16.23 -4.04 14.11
N SER A 12 15.91 -3.67 15.34
CA SER A 12 14.65 -3.00 15.69
C SER A 12 14.55 -1.62 15.05
N LEU A 13 15.64 -0.84 15.11
CA LEU A 13 15.70 0.48 14.47
C LEU A 13 15.56 0.38 12.94
N VAL A 14 16.26 -0.55 12.30
CA VAL A 14 16.15 -0.75 10.85
C VAL A 14 14.73 -1.18 10.47
N THR A 15 14.12 -2.11 11.22
CA THR A 15 12.74 -2.55 10.99
C THR A 15 11.76 -1.38 11.14
N PHE A 16 11.95 -0.54 12.17
CA PHE A 16 11.16 0.66 12.39
C PHE A 16 11.24 1.64 11.23
N VAL A 17 12.45 1.95 10.74
CA VAL A 17 12.63 2.86 9.60
C VAL A 17 11.94 2.32 8.35
N ILE A 18 12.07 1.01 8.07
CA ILE A 18 11.40 0.40 6.91
C ILE A 18 9.87 0.47 7.06
N LEU A 19 9.34 0.18 8.25
CA LEU A 19 7.90 0.29 8.54
C LEU A 19 7.39 1.72 8.37
N LEU A 20 8.16 2.73 8.80
CA LEU A 20 7.82 4.14 8.62
C LEU A 20 7.74 4.50 7.13
N VAL A 21 8.70 4.06 6.32
CA VAL A 21 8.70 4.29 4.87
C VAL A 21 7.55 3.53 4.20
N SER A 22 7.29 2.28 4.57
CA SER A 22 6.13 1.52 4.11
C SER A 22 4.81 2.22 4.43
N LEU A 23 4.67 2.75 5.64
CA LEU A 23 3.49 3.49 6.08
C LEU A 23 3.30 4.77 5.26
N GLY A 24 4.38 5.51 5.02
CA GLY A 24 4.36 6.69 4.15
C GLY A 24 3.91 6.33 2.73
N ALA A 25 4.48 5.27 2.14
CA ALA A 25 4.11 4.81 0.81
C ALA A 25 2.63 4.38 0.73
N ALA A 26 2.15 3.60 1.70
CA ALA A 26 0.74 3.19 1.78
C ALA A 26 -0.20 4.39 1.91
N GLY A 27 0.15 5.37 2.78
CA GLY A 27 -0.64 6.58 2.98
C GLY A 27 -0.68 7.48 1.74
N THR A 28 0.45 7.66 1.05
CA THR A 28 0.50 8.39 -0.24
C THR A 28 -0.38 7.71 -1.27
N SER A 29 -0.29 6.39 -1.40
CA SER A 29 -1.14 5.63 -2.32
C SER A 29 -2.63 5.84 -2.02
N LEU A 30 -3.03 5.70 -0.75
CA LEU A 30 -4.42 5.91 -0.31
C LEU A 30 -4.94 7.30 -0.67
N ASN A 31 -4.19 8.35 -0.34
CA ASN A 31 -4.60 9.73 -0.59
C ASN A 31 -4.74 10.03 -2.08
N LEU A 32 -3.81 9.54 -2.91
CA LEU A 32 -3.88 9.73 -4.35
C LEU A 32 -5.09 8.98 -4.95
N ILE A 33 -5.39 7.77 -4.50
CA ILE A 33 -6.60 7.04 -4.95
C ILE A 33 -7.85 7.83 -4.54
N GLN A 34 -7.93 8.30 -3.30
CA GLN A 34 -9.06 9.07 -2.80
C GLN A 34 -9.28 10.37 -3.59
N ALA A 35 -8.22 11.14 -3.84
CA ALA A 35 -8.29 12.37 -4.62
C ALA A 35 -8.79 12.11 -6.06
N ASN A 36 -8.34 11.01 -6.67
CA ASN A 36 -8.66 10.69 -8.07
C ASN A 36 -9.98 9.92 -8.26
N THR A 37 -10.66 9.57 -7.17
CA THR A 37 -11.94 8.84 -7.19
C THR A 37 -13.04 9.58 -6.41
N ASN A 38 -12.78 10.82 -5.99
CA ASN A 38 -13.67 11.59 -5.12
C ASN A 38 -14.14 10.76 -3.90
N ASN A 39 -13.17 10.19 -3.17
CA ASN A 39 -13.41 9.27 -2.05
C ASN A 39 -14.28 8.05 -2.41
N GLY A 40 -14.15 7.56 -3.65
CA GLY A 40 -14.94 6.45 -4.17
C GLY A 40 -16.39 6.82 -4.50
N ALA A 41 -16.72 8.12 -4.63
CA ALA A 41 -17.99 8.55 -5.19
C ALA A 41 -18.03 8.41 -6.72
N SER A 42 -16.87 8.49 -7.38
CA SER A 42 -16.71 8.22 -8.80
C SER A 42 -15.58 7.22 -9.02
N CYS A 43 -15.60 6.51 -10.15
CA CYS A 43 -14.54 5.55 -10.45
C CYS A 43 -14.18 5.58 -11.92
N SER A 44 -12.89 5.80 -12.18
CA SER A 44 -12.32 5.79 -13.53
C SER A 44 -11.47 4.55 -13.78
N PHE A 45 -11.64 3.50 -12.97
CA PHE A 45 -10.96 2.22 -13.16
C PHE A 45 -11.86 1.27 -13.96
N PHE A 46 -11.24 0.45 -14.81
CA PHE A 46 -11.91 -0.56 -15.64
C PHE A 46 -12.98 -0.01 -16.59
N ILE A 47 -12.82 1.22 -17.08
CA ILE A 47 -13.75 1.83 -18.03
C ILE A 47 -13.69 1.07 -19.37
N THR A 48 -14.86 0.71 -19.90
CA THR A 48 -15.06 0.04 -21.20
C THR A 48 -15.75 0.96 -22.19
N GLU A 49 -15.66 0.66 -23.49
CA GLU A 49 -16.27 1.46 -24.56
C GLU A 49 -17.76 1.73 -24.32
N SER A 50 -18.53 0.70 -23.96
CA SER A 50 -19.95 0.84 -23.62
C SER A 50 -20.24 1.82 -22.47
N GLN A 51 -19.31 2.03 -21.54
CA GLN A 51 -19.49 2.98 -20.43
C GLN A 51 -19.09 4.40 -20.79
N LEU A 52 -18.31 4.59 -21.86
CA LEU A 52 -18.10 5.92 -22.44
C LEU A 52 -19.33 6.37 -23.25
N GLU A 53 -20.01 5.42 -23.91
CA GLU A 53 -21.16 5.73 -24.76
C GLU A 53 -22.46 5.92 -23.98
N ASP A 54 -22.65 5.18 -22.87
CA ASP A 54 -23.86 5.24 -22.07
C ASP A 54 -23.60 5.79 -20.66
N GLN A 55 -24.09 7.01 -20.42
CA GLN A 55 -23.94 7.68 -19.12
C GLN A 55 -24.68 6.98 -17.98
N SER A 56 -25.65 6.10 -18.26
CA SER A 56 -26.33 5.31 -17.22
C SER A 56 -25.40 4.30 -16.53
N LEU A 57 -24.27 3.98 -17.17
CA LEU A 57 -23.27 3.03 -16.68
C LEU A 57 -22.11 3.69 -15.90
N VAL A 58 -22.08 5.02 -15.78
CA VAL A 58 -20.97 5.81 -15.18
C VAL A 58 -20.60 5.39 -13.75
N ASN A 59 -21.54 4.85 -12.98
CA ASN A 59 -21.30 4.43 -11.59
C ASN A 59 -21.09 2.92 -11.40
N TYR A 60 -21.02 2.14 -12.47
CA TYR A 60 -20.91 0.69 -12.38
C TYR A 60 -19.63 0.23 -11.66
N ASN A 61 -18.51 0.92 -11.88
CA ASN A 61 -17.21 0.55 -11.31
C ASN A 61 -16.95 1.14 -9.91
N VAL A 62 -17.88 1.92 -9.34
CA VAL A 62 -17.76 2.52 -7.99
C VAL A 62 -17.39 1.50 -6.90
N PRO A 63 -17.97 0.28 -6.85
CA PRO A 63 -17.57 -0.73 -5.87
C PRO A 63 -16.08 -1.09 -5.93
N THR A 64 -15.49 -1.09 -7.13
CA THR A 64 -14.07 -1.40 -7.34
C THR A 64 -13.15 -0.32 -6.76
N CYS A 65 -13.48 0.95 -6.97
CA CYS A 65 -12.72 2.05 -6.35
C CYS A 65 -12.88 2.04 -4.82
N LYS A 66 -14.09 1.77 -4.29
CA LYS A 66 -14.31 1.62 -2.85
C LYS A 66 -13.52 0.46 -2.26
N LEU A 67 -13.43 -0.68 -2.96
CA LEU A 67 -12.60 -1.81 -2.56
C LEU A 67 -11.12 -1.43 -2.49
N SER A 68 -10.62 -0.69 -3.48
CA SER A 68 -9.24 -0.20 -3.50
C SER A 68 -8.94 0.74 -2.32
N ILE A 69 -9.83 1.69 -2.04
CA ILE A 69 -9.70 2.61 -0.91
C ILE A 69 -9.75 1.84 0.41
N ALA A 70 -10.71 0.94 0.58
CA ALA A 70 -10.84 0.12 1.79
C ALA A 70 -9.57 -0.71 2.03
N SER A 71 -9.05 -1.34 0.97
CA SER A 71 -7.82 -2.13 1.04
C SER A 71 -6.62 -1.27 1.44
N ALA A 72 -6.41 -0.14 0.76
CA ALA A 72 -5.33 0.78 1.10
C ALA A 72 -5.45 1.34 2.53
N THR A 73 -6.68 1.59 3.01
CA THR A 73 -6.96 2.05 4.37
C THR A 73 -6.60 0.99 5.40
N ILE A 74 -7.07 -0.25 5.22
CA ILE A 74 -6.78 -1.36 6.14
C ILE A 74 -5.27 -1.61 6.19
N ALA A 75 -4.60 -1.63 5.04
CA ALA A 75 -3.15 -1.77 4.98
C ALA A 75 -2.42 -0.66 5.78
N THR A 76 -2.85 0.59 5.59
CA THR A 76 -2.28 1.75 6.30
C THR A 76 -2.46 1.63 7.80
N ILE A 77 -3.64 1.17 8.26
CA ILE A 77 -3.91 0.93 9.69
C ILE A 77 -3.00 -0.19 10.23
N CYS A 78 -2.89 -1.31 9.53
CA CYS A 78 -2.00 -2.41 9.92
C CYS A 78 -0.55 -1.94 10.04
N LEU A 79 -0.07 -1.15 9.06
CA LEU A 79 1.28 -0.59 9.08
C LEU A 79 1.48 0.42 10.19
N ALA A 80 0.47 1.26 10.49
CA ALA A 80 0.53 2.21 11.59
C ALA A 80 0.68 1.50 12.93
N LEU A 81 -0.10 0.42 13.14
CA LEU A 81 -0.01 -0.41 14.34
C LEU A 81 1.36 -1.09 14.46
N LEU A 82 1.86 -1.68 13.38
CA LEU A 82 3.21 -2.27 13.35
C LEU A 82 4.29 -1.25 13.68
N THR A 83 4.21 -0.07 13.05
CA THR A 83 5.16 1.04 13.25
C THR A 83 5.14 1.50 14.70
N ALA A 84 3.95 1.65 15.30
CA ALA A 84 3.82 2.03 16.71
C ALA A 84 4.42 0.99 17.66
N ILE A 85 4.18 -0.30 17.42
CA ILE A 85 4.75 -1.37 18.26
C ILE A 85 6.28 -1.38 18.16
N GLU A 86 6.84 -1.23 16.94
CA GLU A 86 8.28 -1.21 16.76
C GLU A 86 8.92 0.06 17.34
N LEU A 87 8.23 1.21 17.25
CA LEU A 87 8.64 2.46 17.90
C LEU A 87 8.74 2.30 19.42
N ILE A 88 7.73 1.71 20.07
CA ILE A 88 7.77 1.41 21.51
C ILE A 88 8.96 0.50 21.84
N SER A 89 9.22 -0.50 21.00
CA SER A 89 10.35 -1.42 21.18
C SER A 89 11.70 -0.69 21.09
N VAL A 90 11.83 0.27 20.17
CA VAL A 90 13.04 1.10 20.00
C VAL A 90 13.21 2.09 21.17
N LEU A 91 12.15 2.79 21.57
CA LEU A 91 12.20 3.83 22.61
C LEU A 91 12.49 3.26 24.00
N PHE A 92 11.78 2.19 24.39
CA PHE A 92 11.90 1.64 25.73
C PHE A 92 12.90 0.49 25.83
N LYS A 93 13.54 0.10 24.72
CA LYS A 93 14.39 -1.11 24.62
C LYS A 93 13.68 -2.38 25.08
N ILE A 94 12.34 -2.39 25.08
CA ILE A 94 11.54 -3.52 25.50
C ILE A 94 11.45 -4.49 24.32
N ASN A 95 11.88 -5.72 24.53
CA ASN A 95 11.59 -6.79 23.59
C ASN A 95 10.19 -7.32 23.91
N ALA A 96 9.22 -7.19 23.00
CA ALA A 96 7.89 -7.76 23.18
C ALA A 96 7.99 -9.30 23.29
N LYS A 97 8.07 -9.82 24.51
CA LYS A 97 8.27 -11.25 24.79
C LYS A 97 6.99 -12.07 24.68
N THR A 98 5.82 -11.45 24.77
CA THR A 98 4.54 -12.15 24.80
C THR A 98 4.22 -12.79 23.45
N LEU A 99 3.97 -14.11 23.46
CA LEU A 99 3.62 -14.90 22.25
C LEU A 99 2.46 -14.28 21.46
N ILE A 100 1.44 -13.77 22.17
CA ILE A 100 0.25 -13.13 21.61
C ILE A 100 0.63 -11.91 20.76
N ALA A 101 1.54 -11.05 21.24
CA ALA A 101 1.99 -9.88 20.49
C ALA A 101 2.68 -10.25 19.18
N LYS A 102 3.45 -11.35 19.19
CA LYS A 102 4.15 -11.85 18.00
C LYS A 102 3.19 -12.39 16.95
N ILE A 103 2.17 -13.15 17.37
CA ILE A 103 1.14 -13.68 16.49
C ILE A 103 0.34 -12.54 15.85
N LEU A 104 -0.05 -11.53 16.66
CA LEU A 104 -0.75 -10.34 16.16
C LEU A 104 0.09 -9.55 15.14
N GLN A 105 1.39 -9.36 15.40
CA GLN A 105 2.28 -8.69 14.45
C GLN A 105 2.36 -9.43 13.11
N ILE A 106 2.51 -10.76 13.12
CA ILE A 106 2.49 -11.57 11.88
C ILE A 106 1.16 -11.39 11.14
N GLY A 107 0.05 -11.34 11.88
CA GLY A 107 -1.27 -11.03 11.32
C GLY A 107 -1.32 -9.67 10.64
N PHE A 108 -0.82 -8.62 11.29
CA PHE A 108 -0.76 -7.27 10.69
C PHE A 108 0.18 -7.19 9.49
N PHE A 109 1.32 -7.89 9.50
CA PHE A 109 2.21 -7.98 8.33
C PHE A 109 1.50 -8.66 7.16
N SER A 110 0.86 -9.80 7.41
CA SER A 110 0.16 -10.56 6.37
C SER A 110 -1.01 -9.77 5.80
N GLY A 111 -1.79 -9.10 6.67
CA GLY A 111 -2.90 -8.25 6.28
C GLY A 111 -2.42 -7.05 5.43
N SER A 112 -1.42 -6.30 5.91
CA SER A 112 -0.88 -5.16 5.15
C SER A 112 -0.35 -5.55 3.77
N ILE A 113 0.41 -6.65 3.67
CA ILE A 113 0.91 -7.18 2.40
C ILE A 113 -0.25 -7.51 1.45
N LEU A 114 -1.23 -8.29 1.93
CA LEU A 114 -2.38 -8.71 1.13
C LEU A 114 -3.18 -7.51 0.61
N PHE A 115 -3.54 -6.58 1.49
CA PHE A 115 -4.38 -5.45 1.12
C PHE A 115 -3.64 -4.43 0.24
N LEU A 116 -2.34 -4.19 0.45
CA LEU A 116 -1.56 -3.37 -0.49
C LEU A 116 -1.43 -4.04 -1.86
N PHE A 117 -1.30 -5.37 -1.90
CA PHE A 117 -1.26 -6.10 -3.17
C PHE A 117 -2.58 -5.97 -3.92
N ILE A 118 -3.72 -6.12 -3.24
CA ILE A 118 -5.06 -5.90 -3.82
C ILE A 118 -5.15 -4.49 -4.39
N THR A 119 -4.80 -3.46 -3.61
CA THR A 119 -4.78 -2.06 -4.08
C THR A 119 -3.91 -1.90 -5.33
N THR A 120 -2.69 -2.44 -5.31
CA THR A 120 -1.75 -2.34 -6.43
C THR A 120 -2.35 -2.93 -7.70
N VAL A 121 -2.91 -4.14 -7.63
CA VAL A 121 -3.50 -4.85 -8.78
C VAL A 121 -4.74 -4.11 -9.28
N VAL A 122 -5.65 -3.72 -8.39
CA VAL A 122 -6.91 -3.04 -8.78
C VAL A 122 -6.62 -1.71 -9.46
N VAL A 123 -5.75 -0.89 -8.89
CA VAL A 123 -5.41 0.43 -9.45
C VAL A 123 -4.66 0.29 -10.76
N SER A 124 -3.64 -0.58 -10.82
CA SER A 124 -2.81 -0.73 -12.03
C SER A 124 -3.59 -1.36 -13.20
N ALA A 125 -4.27 -2.50 -12.97
CA ALA A 125 -5.05 -3.16 -14.00
C ALA A 125 -6.28 -2.33 -14.40
N GLY A 126 -6.92 -1.69 -13.41
CA GLY A 126 -8.07 -0.82 -13.64
C GLY A 126 -7.73 0.39 -14.48
N TRP A 127 -6.65 1.10 -14.13
CA TRP A 127 -6.17 2.23 -14.91
C TRP A 127 -5.67 1.81 -16.29
N GLY A 128 -4.91 0.72 -16.38
CA GLY A 128 -4.42 0.17 -17.64
C GLY A 128 -5.54 -0.14 -18.62
N LYS A 129 -6.65 -0.73 -18.14
CA LYS A 129 -7.84 -0.99 -18.96
C LYS A 129 -8.50 0.31 -19.43
N THR A 130 -8.75 1.26 -18.53
CA THR A 130 -9.33 2.58 -18.88
C THR A 130 -8.49 3.28 -19.95
N CYS A 131 -7.18 3.21 -19.83
CA CYS A 131 -6.25 3.79 -20.79
C CYS A 131 -6.28 3.11 -22.16
N ALA A 132 -6.33 1.79 -22.19
CA ALA A 132 -6.48 1.05 -23.44
C ALA A 132 -7.79 1.40 -24.16
N THR A 133 -8.89 1.50 -23.41
CA THR A 133 -10.21 1.89 -23.93
C THR A 133 -10.18 3.28 -24.56
N ASN A 134 -9.70 4.29 -23.84
CA ASN A 134 -9.66 5.67 -24.35
C ASN A 134 -8.75 5.80 -25.60
N LYS A 135 -7.60 5.10 -25.60
CA LYS A 135 -6.70 5.07 -26.77
C LYS A 135 -7.36 4.50 -28.03
N ASN A 136 -8.26 3.53 -27.89
CA ASN A 136 -8.99 2.99 -29.03
C ASN A 136 -10.02 3.98 -29.58
N ILE A 137 -10.72 4.70 -28.71
CA ILE A 137 -11.76 5.67 -29.10
C ILE A 137 -11.16 6.91 -29.77
N THR A 138 -10.02 7.41 -29.30
CA THR A 138 -9.34 8.55 -29.95
C THR A 138 -8.91 8.21 -31.38
N LYS A 139 -8.59 6.94 -31.69
CA LYS A 139 -8.28 6.50 -33.06
C LYS A 139 -9.50 6.51 -33.99
N THR A 140 -10.71 6.45 -33.44
CA THR A 140 -11.97 6.50 -34.19
C THR A 140 -12.52 7.92 -34.38
N GLY A 141 -11.78 8.97 -33.98
CA GLY A 141 -12.11 10.36 -34.30
C GLY A 141 -12.92 11.12 -33.23
N ALA A 142 -12.87 10.70 -31.97
CA ALA A 142 -13.46 11.48 -30.87
C ALA A 142 -12.60 12.69 -30.50
N ASP A 143 -13.24 13.87 -30.36
CA ASP A 143 -12.63 15.18 -30.01
C ASP A 143 -12.16 15.30 -28.53
N THR A 144 -12.12 14.18 -27.78
CA THR A 144 -11.72 14.17 -26.37
C THR A 144 -10.30 13.60 -26.21
N TYR A 145 -9.35 14.48 -25.94
CA TYR A 145 -7.98 14.07 -25.56
C TYR A 145 -7.98 13.59 -24.10
N PHE A 146 -7.73 12.29 -23.89
CA PHE A 146 -7.58 11.67 -22.58
C PHE A 146 -6.11 11.35 -22.31
N ASP A 147 -5.53 11.95 -21.26
CA ASP A 147 -4.12 11.75 -20.92
C ASP A 147 -3.96 10.64 -19.87
N CYS A 148 -3.39 9.51 -20.28
CA CYS A 148 -3.15 8.38 -19.39
C CYS A 148 -2.01 8.58 -18.37
N THR A 149 -1.15 9.55 -18.63
CA THR A 149 0.11 9.77 -17.89
C THR A 149 0.18 11.14 -17.24
N GLY A 150 -0.86 11.96 -17.41
CA GLY A 150 -0.88 13.34 -16.98
C GLY A 150 -2.26 13.81 -16.50
N PRO A 151 -2.39 15.11 -16.22
CA PRO A 151 -3.65 15.72 -15.83
C PRO A 151 -4.64 15.76 -17.01
N GLN A 152 -5.95 15.72 -16.69
CA GLN A 152 -6.99 15.94 -17.70
C GLN A 152 -7.32 17.43 -17.84
N TYR A 153 -7.57 17.84 -19.07
CA TYR A 153 -8.11 19.16 -19.40
C TYR A 153 -9.34 18.99 -20.27
N LEU A 154 -10.42 19.67 -19.91
CA LEU A 154 -11.64 19.73 -20.71
C LEU A 154 -11.80 21.14 -21.24
N SER A 155 -11.60 21.34 -22.54
CA SER A 155 -11.78 22.64 -23.21
C SER A 155 -11.04 23.80 -22.53
N GLY A 156 -9.82 23.56 -22.03
CA GLY A 156 -9.00 24.56 -21.33
C GLY A 156 -9.30 24.71 -19.83
N LEU A 157 -10.34 24.06 -19.29
CA LEU A 157 -10.54 23.91 -17.85
C LEU A 157 -9.71 22.71 -17.33
N GLY A 158 -8.88 22.94 -16.32
CA GLY A 158 -8.14 21.87 -15.63
C GLY A 158 -7.01 22.40 -14.73
N PRO A 159 -6.31 21.50 -14.01
CA PRO A 159 -6.40 20.04 -14.09
C PRO A 159 -7.66 19.47 -13.41
N LEU A 160 -8.30 18.49 -14.05
CA LEU A 160 -9.47 17.76 -13.54
C LEU A 160 -9.06 16.32 -13.15
N ALA A 161 -9.68 15.78 -12.11
CA ALA A 161 -9.56 14.36 -11.78
C ALA A 161 -10.33 13.53 -12.82
N PRO A 162 -9.84 12.33 -13.20
CA PRO A 162 -8.64 11.65 -12.69
C PRO A 162 -7.32 12.10 -13.34
N ASN A 163 -6.30 12.41 -12.55
CA ASN A 163 -4.92 12.61 -13.02
C ASN A 163 -4.19 11.26 -13.18
N GLY A 164 -3.79 10.94 -14.42
CA GLY A 164 -3.14 9.67 -14.73
C GLY A 164 -1.78 9.49 -14.06
N ALA A 165 -1.00 10.57 -13.93
CA ALA A 165 0.29 10.54 -13.24
C ALA A 165 0.12 10.14 -11.77
N GLU A 166 -0.90 10.69 -11.11
CA GLU A 166 -1.19 10.43 -9.70
C GLU A 166 -1.70 9.00 -9.48
N ILE A 167 -2.53 8.48 -10.39
CA ILE A 167 -3.01 7.09 -10.32
C ILE A 167 -1.86 6.09 -10.50
N ILE A 168 -0.97 6.32 -11.48
CA ILE A 168 0.24 5.51 -11.67
C ILE A 168 1.13 5.56 -10.43
N THR A 169 1.32 6.76 -9.90
CA THR A 169 2.10 7.00 -8.68
C THR A 169 1.48 6.26 -7.49
N ALA A 170 0.16 6.29 -7.35
CA ALA A 170 -0.54 5.57 -6.31
C ALA A 170 -0.31 4.06 -6.37
N ALA A 171 -0.41 3.46 -7.56
CA ALA A 171 -0.12 2.04 -7.76
C ALA A 171 1.36 1.71 -7.45
N ALA A 172 2.28 2.56 -7.88
CA ALA A 172 3.71 2.39 -7.63
C ALA A 172 4.04 2.41 -6.12
N PHE A 173 3.51 3.40 -5.38
CA PHE A 173 3.72 3.48 -3.93
C PHE A 173 3.07 2.32 -3.17
N ALA A 174 1.90 1.83 -3.59
CA ALA A 174 1.32 0.60 -3.02
C ALA A 174 2.25 -0.61 -3.24
N GLY A 175 2.77 -0.78 -4.46
CA GLY A 175 3.67 -1.87 -4.81
C GLY A 175 5.01 -1.81 -4.07
N ILE A 176 5.62 -0.63 -3.95
CA ILE A 176 6.83 -0.42 -3.15
C ILE A 176 6.54 -0.71 -1.67
N GLY A 177 5.38 -0.28 -1.16
CA GLY A 177 4.91 -0.58 0.18
C GLY A 177 4.83 -2.09 0.45
N VAL A 178 4.36 -2.89 -0.51
CA VAL A 178 4.37 -4.37 -0.41
C VAL A 178 5.79 -4.89 -0.20
N LEU A 179 6.72 -4.50 -1.07
CA LEU A 179 8.11 -4.99 -1.04
C LEU A 179 8.80 -4.63 0.28
N LEU A 180 8.68 -3.38 0.73
CA LEU A 180 9.28 -2.93 1.98
C LEU A 180 8.66 -3.65 3.19
N THR A 181 7.36 -3.89 3.18
CA THR A 181 6.66 -4.60 4.26
C THR A 181 7.09 -6.07 4.33
N ILE A 182 7.34 -6.73 3.19
CA ILE A 182 7.93 -8.08 3.14
C ILE A 182 9.33 -8.07 3.76
N VAL A 183 10.17 -7.10 3.41
CA VAL A 183 11.52 -6.97 4.00
C VAL A 183 11.42 -6.79 5.53
N ALA A 184 10.54 -5.92 6.00
CA ALA A 184 10.31 -5.71 7.44
C ALA A 184 9.84 -7.00 8.15
N LEU A 185 8.96 -7.79 7.53
CA LEU A 185 8.54 -9.10 8.05
C LEU A 185 9.71 -10.07 8.16
N VAL A 186 10.58 -10.16 7.14
CA VAL A 186 11.76 -11.03 7.17
C VAL A 186 12.70 -10.61 8.30
N LEU A 187 12.99 -9.31 8.45
CA LEU A 187 13.81 -8.80 9.55
C LEU A 187 13.20 -9.09 10.92
N PHE A 188 11.88 -8.94 11.04
CA PHE A 188 11.14 -9.31 12.24
C PHE A 188 11.30 -10.81 12.58
N ILE A 189 11.16 -11.71 11.61
CA ILE A 189 11.34 -13.15 11.82
C ILE A 189 12.78 -13.46 12.27
N VAL A 190 13.78 -12.87 11.61
CA VAL A 190 15.20 -13.03 11.98
C VAL A 190 15.47 -12.54 13.41
N LYS A 191 14.88 -11.41 13.81
CA LYS A 191 14.95 -10.87 15.19
C LYS A 191 14.39 -11.89 16.18
N GLN A 192 13.25 -12.51 15.87
CA GLN A 192 12.61 -13.48 16.74
C GLN A 192 13.42 -14.77 16.89
N MET A 193 14.01 -15.28 15.79
CA MET A 193 14.87 -16.46 15.83
C MET A 193 16.10 -16.24 16.71
N LYS A 194 16.80 -15.11 16.54
CA LYS A 194 17.98 -14.77 17.37
C LYS A 194 17.62 -14.62 18.85
N SER A 195 16.44 -14.12 19.17
CA SER A 195 15.96 -14.00 20.54
C SER A 195 15.74 -15.38 21.20
N LYS A 196 15.19 -16.36 20.46
CA LYS A 196 14.99 -17.73 20.96
C LYS A 196 16.31 -18.47 21.24
N THR A 197 17.29 -18.38 20.33
CA THR A 197 18.60 -19.06 20.50
C THR A 197 19.33 -18.62 21.77
N ASN A 198 19.21 -17.35 22.16
CA ASN A 198 19.83 -16.86 23.39
C ASN A 198 19.15 -17.37 24.67
N TYR A 199 17.83 -17.64 24.64
CA TYR A 199 17.14 -18.20 25.79
C TYR A 199 17.55 -19.66 26.06
N GLY A 200 17.83 -20.43 25.00
CA GLY A 200 18.31 -21.82 25.13
C GLY A 200 19.76 -21.94 25.61
N ASN A 201 20.61 -20.93 25.39
CA ASN A 201 21.99 -20.90 25.90
C ASN A 201 22.12 -20.43 27.37
N LEU A 202 21.03 -19.97 27.98
CA LEU A 202 20.99 -19.49 29.37
C LEU A 202 20.36 -20.51 30.34
N THR A 203 19.80 -21.61 29.85
CA THR A 203 19.45 -22.77 30.67
C THR A 203 20.71 -23.63 30.84
N PRO A 204 21.28 -23.77 32.05
CA PRO A 204 22.34 -24.74 32.27
C PRO A 204 21.76 -26.13 32.01
N ASN A 205 22.47 -26.92 31.21
CA ASN A 205 22.24 -28.35 31.16
C ASN A 205 22.51 -28.88 32.58
N ASN A 206 21.47 -29.42 33.22
CA ASN A 206 21.62 -30.24 34.42
C ASN A 206 22.49 -31.46 34.13
#